data_AF-A0A537KUK2-F1
#
_entry.id   AF-A0A537KUK2-F1
#
_cell.length_a   1.000
_cell.length_b   1.000
_cell.length_c   1.000
_cell.angle_alpha   90.00
_cell.angle_beta   90.00
_cell.angle_gamma   90.00
#
_symmetry.space_group_name_H-M   'P 1'
#
loop_
_entity.id
_entity.type
_entity.pdbx_description
1 polymer ?
#
loop_
_entity_poly.entity_id
_entity_poly.type
_entity_poly.pdbx_seq_one_letter_code
_entity_poly.pdbx_strand_id
1 'polypeptide(L)'
;MDPTNPVWRRHDRHRFIRHDAHRFFTPLGNAKRRAVEASEAARKAQEVEAAEQAAFERELAALRDDFAERKLEYELRRFQQKYSPEQPRAPKGNPDGGQWTRDAGKVGSEAAFRPGEPGWHDYQAGPNLVCAGGCSREEMVDQFARFSLPGADPSMLIEDGATYRVHIPGTDRYVGDIRTRVENDGLTIENRTVPGHIFFDGMVTRQLTQTRDGAWYVTTRGLGNNVEPGINIVNQLVGPEVFNELDRQMRANIERHHGKGILDLASNRMDGGRRPCQRNAALGERDEVR
;
A
#
# COMPACT_ATOMS: atom_id res chain seq x y z
N MET A 1 41.92 -47.37 37.07
CA MET A 1 40.87 -47.41 38.11
C MET A 1 39.56 -47.73 37.43
N ASP A 2 38.83 -48.73 37.91
CA ASP A 2 37.59 -49.24 37.27
C ASP A 2 36.38 -48.37 37.65
N PRO A 3 35.69 -47.73 36.67
CA PRO A 3 34.52 -46.88 36.91
C PRO A 3 33.26 -47.65 37.36
N THR A 4 33.30 -48.99 37.44
CA THR A 4 32.17 -49.85 37.82
C THR A 4 32.21 -50.33 39.27
N ASN A 5 33.24 -49.97 40.05
CA ASN A 5 33.37 -50.44 41.43
C ASN A 5 32.25 -49.86 42.34
N PRO A 6 31.39 -50.71 42.95
CA PRO A 6 30.21 -50.29 43.72
C PRO A 6 30.53 -49.61 45.06
N VAL A 7 31.77 -49.72 45.56
CA VAL A 7 32.23 -48.98 46.77
C VAL A 7 32.13 -47.46 46.57
N TRP A 8 32.20 -46.99 45.31
CA TRP A 8 32.08 -45.58 44.96
C TRP A 8 30.62 -45.08 44.83
N ARG A 9 29.63 -45.96 44.97
CA ARG A 9 28.21 -45.64 44.76
C ARG A 9 27.41 -45.71 46.06
N ARG A 10 27.62 -44.73 46.94
CA ARG A 10 26.60 -44.00 47.75
C ARG A 10 27.07 -43.64 49.16
N HIS A 11 27.80 -44.51 49.85
CA HIS A 11 28.20 -44.23 51.24
C HIS A 11 29.24 -43.09 51.29
N ASP A 12 30.37 -43.18 50.60
CA ASP A 12 31.47 -42.20 50.77
C ASP A 12 31.36 -40.93 49.90
N ARG A 13 30.22 -40.68 49.23
CA ARG A 13 30.10 -39.50 48.35
C ARG A 13 30.30 -38.19 49.11
N HIS A 14 29.93 -38.15 50.40
CA HIS A 14 30.14 -37.00 51.28
C HIS A 14 31.61 -36.80 51.67
N ARG A 15 32.49 -37.80 51.54
CA ARG A 15 33.94 -37.66 51.78
C ARG A 15 34.69 -37.05 50.59
N PHE A 16 34.14 -37.15 49.38
CA PHE A 16 34.75 -36.62 48.15
C PHE A 16 34.09 -35.33 47.65
N ILE A 17 32.97 -34.91 48.25
CA ILE A 17 32.41 -33.58 48.04
C ILE A 17 33.09 -32.67 49.06
N ARG A 18 34.01 -31.82 48.58
CA ARG A 18 34.63 -30.80 49.44
C ARG A 18 33.52 -30.00 50.13
N HIS A 19 33.76 -29.57 51.37
CA HIS A 19 32.77 -28.81 52.15
C HIS A 19 32.33 -27.50 51.43
N ASP A 20 33.16 -27.02 50.50
CA ASP A 20 32.95 -25.86 49.63
C ASP A 20 32.43 -26.20 48.22
N ALA A 21 32.06 -27.45 47.93
CA ALA A 21 31.58 -27.85 46.60
C ALA A 21 30.34 -27.06 46.14
N HIS A 22 29.50 -26.59 47.08
CA HIS A 22 28.39 -25.68 46.79
C HIS A 22 28.83 -24.32 46.22
N ARG A 23 30.10 -23.90 46.40
CA ARG A 23 30.68 -22.72 45.74
C ARG A 23 31.03 -22.98 44.27
N PHE A 24 31.30 -24.24 43.90
CA PHE A 24 31.74 -24.62 42.55
C PHE A 24 30.61 -25.20 41.70
N PHE A 25 29.62 -25.84 42.31
CA PHE A 25 28.39 -26.25 41.66
C PHE A 25 27.34 -25.17 41.88
N THR A 26 27.37 -24.13 41.03
CA THR A 26 26.20 -23.27 40.91
C THR A 26 25.00 -24.15 40.52
N PRO A 27 23.85 -24.06 41.21
CA PRO A 27 22.71 -24.88 40.87
C PRO A 27 22.36 -24.59 39.40
N LEU A 28 22.30 -25.64 38.58
CA LEU A 28 22.02 -25.56 37.14
C LEU A 28 20.78 -24.70 36.81
N GLY A 29 19.88 -24.49 37.77
CA GLY A 29 18.74 -23.56 37.69
C GLY A 29 19.13 -22.08 37.52
N ASN A 30 20.24 -21.61 38.09
CA ASN A 30 20.65 -20.20 37.99
C ASN A 30 21.11 -19.82 36.57
N ALA A 31 21.76 -20.74 35.85
CA ALA A 31 22.18 -20.51 34.47
C ALA A 31 20.95 -20.41 33.54
N LYS A 32 19.97 -21.31 33.71
CA LYS A 32 18.72 -21.25 32.94
C LYS A 32 17.93 -19.98 33.22
N ARG A 33 17.82 -19.57 34.50
CA ARG A 33 17.12 -18.34 34.86
C ARG A 33 17.78 -17.12 34.25
N ARG A 34 19.12 -17.01 34.32
CA ARG A 34 19.88 -15.93 33.67
C ARG A 34 19.71 -15.91 32.15
N ALA A 35 19.64 -17.07 31.50
CA ALA A 35 19.41 -17.14 30.06
C ALA A 35 18.01 -16.64 29.68
N VAL A 36 16.98 -16.99 30.46
CA VAL A 36 15.61 -16.48 30.26
C VAL A 36 15.54 -14.98 30.52
N GLU A 37 16.11 -14.50 31.63
CA GLU A 37 16.18 -13.07 31.97
C GLU A 37 16.92 -12.27 30.87
N ALA A 38 18.04 -12.80 30.35
CA ALA A 38 18.78 -12.16 29.26
C ALA A 38 18.00 -12.17 27.94
N SER A 39 17.30 -13.27 27.61
CA SER A 39 16.45 -13.34 26.41
C SER A 39 15.26 -12.38 26.50
N GLU A 40 14.65 -12.23 27.67
CA GLU A 40 13.56 -11.29 27.88
C GLU A 40 14.05 -9.84 27.79
N ALA A 41 15.21 -9.53 28.38
CA ALA A 41 15.85 -8.23 28.27
C ALA A 41 16.19 -7.88 26.81
N ALA A 42 16.71 -8.83 26.04
CA ALA A 42 16.99 -8.64 24.62
C ALA A 42 15.71 -8.37 23.81
N ARG A 43 14.61 -9.09 24.07
CA ARG A 43 13.34 -8.84 23.40
C ARG A 43 12.78 -7.46 23.73
N LYS A 44 12.82 -7.04 25.01
CA LYS A 44 12.41 -5.70 25.41
C LYS A 44 13.24 -4.61 24.75
N ALA A 45 14.56 -4.81 24.62
CA ALA A 45 15.43 -3.87 23.92
C ALA A 45 15.06 -3.75 22.44
N GLN A 46 14.79 -4.88 21.76
CA GLN A 46 14.32 -4.87 20.37
C GLN A 46 12.95 -4.21 20.20
N GLU A 47 12.02 -4.43 21.13
CA GLU A 47 10.70 -3.78 21.13
C GLU A 47 10.82 -2.26 21.27
N VAL A 48 11.73 -1.77 22.13
CA VAL A 48 12.00 -0.32 22.29
C VAL A 48 12.64 0.25 21.03
N GLU A 49 13.66 -0.41 20.47
CA GLU A 49 14.33 0.03 19.24
C GLU A 49 13.35 0.09 18.05
N ALA A 50 12.50 -0.92 17.89
CA ALA A 50 11.46 -0.94 16.85
C ALA A 50 10.43 0.19 17.05
N ALA A 51 10.07 0.51 18.29
CA ALA A 51 9.17 1.62 18.60
C ALA A 51 9.80 2.98 18.31
N GLU A 52 11.08 3.16 18.61
CA GLU A 52 11.85 4.37 18.27
C GLU A 52 11.97 4.56 16.77
N GLN A 53 12.30 3.50 16.02
CA GLN A 53 12.35 3.54 14.56
C GLN A 53 10.98 3.90 13.96
N ALA A 54 9.90 3.27 14.43
CA ALA A 54 8.55 3.58 13.98
C ALA A 54 8.11 5.01 14.34
N ALA A 55 8.63 5.59 15.44
CA ALA A 55 8.40 7.00 15.75
C ALA A 55 9.16 7.93 14.79
N PHE A 56 10.42 7.63 14.50
CA PHE A 56 11.24 8.39 13.56
C PHE A 56 10.68 8.35 12.13
N GLU A 57 10.24 7.17 11.67
CA GLU A 57 9.61 7.03 10.35
C GLU A 57 8.31 7.84 10.22
N ARG A 58 7.52 7.94 11.30
CA ARG A 58 6.34 8.82 11.35
C ARG A 58 6.70 10.29 11.29
N GLU A 59 7.76 10.71 11.98
CA GLU A 59 8.26 12.09 11.93
C GLU A 59 8.79 12.44 10.54
N LEU A 60 9.53 11.54 9.90
CA LEU A 60 9.98 11.72 8.52
C LEU A 60 8.81 11.79 7.52
N ALA A 61 7.77 10.97 7.70
CA ALA A 61 6.57 11.04 6.86
C ALA A 61 5.88 12.40 7.01
N ALA A 62 5.67 12.87 8.24
CA ALA A 62 5.09 14.19 8.50
C ALA A 62 5.93 15.33 7.89
N LEU A 63 7.26 15.25 7.99
CA LEU A 63 8.15 16.25 7.40
C LEU A 63 8.10 16.26 5.87
N ARG A 64 7.92 15.09 5.24
CA ARG A 64 7.74 14.99 3.78
C ARG A 64 6.42 15.63 3.35
N ASP A 65 5.36 15.39 4.10
CA ASP A 65 4.04 15.98 3.85
C ASP A 65 4.12 17.53 3.98
N ASP A 66 4.72 18.03 5.06
CA ASP A 66 4.95 19.48 5.27
C ASP A 66 5.79 20.11 4.15
N PHE A 67 6.82 19.40 3.69
CA PHE A 67 7.67 19.87 2.60
C PHE A 67 6.93 19.90 1.26
N ALA A 68 6.11 18.87 0.98
CA ALA A 68 5.27 18.82 -0.20
C ALA A 68 4.24 19.95 -0.21
N GLU A 69 3.60 20.23 0.93
CA GLU A 69 2.67 21.34 1.09
C GLU A 69 3.35 22.69 0.84
N ARG A 70 4.50 22.96 1.50
CA ARG A 70 5.23 24.22 1.31
C ARG A 70 5.73 24.40 -0.11
N LYS A 71 6.16 23.31 -0.76
CA LYS A 71 6.58 23.35 -2.16
C LYS A 71 5.41 23.72 -3.07
N LEU A 72 4.24 23.14 -2.84
CA LEU A 72 3.03 23.48 -3.57
C LEU A 72 2.62 24.94 -3.35
N GLU A 73 2.64 25.43 -2.11
CA GLU A 73 2.33 26.83 -1.80
C GLU A 73 3.31 27.78 -2.48
N TYR A 74 4.61 27.46 -2.45
CA TYR A 74 5.66 28.25 -3.10
C TYR A 74 5.45 28.35 -4.61
N GLU A 75 5.22 27.22 -5.28
CA GLU A 75 4.98 27.21 -6.72
C GLU A 75 3.67 27.94 -7.07
N LEU A 76 2.63 27.80 -6.25
CA LEU A 76 1.37 28.55 -6.42
C LEU A 76 1.59 30.06 -6.28
N ARG A 77 2.37 30.50 -5.30
CA ARG A 77 2.72 31.92 -5.11
C ARG A 77 3.56 32.44 -6.29
N ARG A 78 4.55 31.68 -6.72
CA ARG A 78 5.38 32.02 -7.88
C ARG A 78 4.52 32.14 -9.15
N PHE A 79 3.53 31.26 -9.29
CA PHE A 79 2.56 31.32 -10.37
C PHE A 79 1.72 32.59 -10.32
N GLN A 80 1.14 32.92 -9.15
CA GLN A 80 0.37 34.15 -8.95
C GLN A 80 1.18 35.42 -9.25
N GLN A 81 2.47 35.43 -8.88
CA GLN A 81 3.37 36.56 -9.19
C GLN A 81 3.67 36.66 -10.69
N LYS A 82 3.85 35.52 -11.37
CA LYS A 82 4.08 35.49 -12.83
C LYS A 82 2.85 35.93 -13.61
N TYR A 83 1.64 35.72 -13.09
CA TYR A 83 0.39 36.05 -13.74
C TYR A 83 -0.46 36.97 -12.85
N SER A 84 -0.04 38.23 -12.73
CA SER A 84 -0.91 39.25 -12.10
C SER A 84 -2.11 39.52 -13.01
N PRO A 85 -3.35 39.53 -12.48
CA PRO A 85 -4.55 39.93 -13.23
C PRO A 85 -4.43 41.31 -13.89
N GLU A 86 -3.57 42.17 -13.34
CA GLU A 86 -3.27 43.51 -13.84
C GLU A 86 -2.13 43.56 -14.85
N GLN A 87 -1.55 42.42 -15.26
CA GLN A 87 -0.55 42.43 -16.33
C GLN A 87 -1.16 43.02 -17.60
N PRO A 88 -0.47 43.97 -18.26
CA PRO A 88 -0.95 44.59 -19.48
C PRO A 88 -1.09 43.52 -20.56
N ARG A 89 -2.35 43.13 -20.83
CA ARG A 89 -2.69 42.27 -21.96
C ARG A 89 -2.57 43.09 -23.23
N ALA A 90 -2.20 42.44 -24.34
CA ALA A 90 -2.22 43.09 -25.64
C ALA A 90 -3.60 43.76 -25.84
N PRO A 91 -3.64 45.05 -26.25
CA PRO A 91 -4.88 45.78 -26.40
C PRO A 91 -5.80 45.07 -27.39
N LYS A 92 -7.11 45.16 -27.12
CA LYS A 92 -8.18 44.61 -27.96
C LYS A 92 -8.01 45.13 -29.40
N GLY A 93 -7.55 44.28 -30.32
CA GLY A 93 -7.29 44.66 -31.72
C GLY A 93 -6.04 44.03 -32.37
N ASN A 94 -5.18 43.36 -31.62
CA ASN A 94 -4.12 42.52 -32.21
C ASN A 94 -4.74 41.18 -32.69
N PRO A 95 -4.52 40.69 -33.92
CA PRO A 95 -5.02 39.40 -34.39
C PRO A 95 -4.65 38.22 -33.47
N ASP A 96 -3.55 38.34 -32.71
CA ASP A 96 -3.09 37.33 -31.75
C ASP A 96 -3.49 37.65 -30.28
N GLY A 97 -4.27 38.70 -30.05
CA GLY A 97 -4.62 39.20 -28.72
C GLY A 97 -5.87 38.55 -28.13
N GLY A 98 -5.69 37.71 -27.11
CA GLY A 98 -6.77 37.32 -26.19
C GLY A 98 -7.45 35.97 -26.47
N GLN A 99 -6.89 35.13 -27.33
CA GLN A 99 -7.43 33.78 -27.57
C GLN A 99 -6.60 32.73 -26.84
N TRP A 100 -7.24 32.00 -25.93
CA TRP A 100 -6.82 30.63 -25.63
C TRP A 100 -7.30 29.79 -26.81
N THR A 101 -6.39 29.21 -27.58
CA THR A 101 -6.73 28.35 -28.73
C THR A 101 -7.57 27.17 -28.25
N ARG A 102 -8.87 27.20 -28.55
CA ARG A 102 -9.84 26.16 -28.24
C ARG A 102 -9.87 25.15 -29.40
N ASP A 103 -8.91 24.24 -29.43
CA ASP A 103 -9.00 23.03 -30.28
C ASP A 103 -9.17 21.77 -29.42
N ALA A 104 -10.19 21.77 -28.55
CA ALA A 104 -10.59 20.61 -27.75
C ALA A 104 -11.81 19.92 -28.40
N GLY A 105 -11.59 19.22 -29.52
CA GLY A 105 -12.66 18.58 -30.29
C GLY A 105 -12.35 17.17 -30.81
N LYS A 106 -11.25 16.55 -30.38
CA LYS A 106 -10.92 15.17 -30.75
C LYS A 106 -10.51 14.38 -29.52
N VAL A 107 -11.36 13.44 -29.11
CA VAL A 107 -11.02 12.39 -28.13
C VAL A 107 -9.99 11.49 -28.82
N GLY A 108 -8.74 11.94 -28.82
CA GLY A 108 -7.63 11.30 -29.50
C GLY A 108 -7.16 10.08 -28.73
N SER A 109 -6.98 8.99 -29.48
CA SER A 109 -6.00 7.92 -29.24
C SER A 109 -4.67 8.48 -28.70
N GLU A 110 -3.92 7.68 -27.93
CA GLU A 110 -2.58 7.94 -27.34
C GLU A 110 -1.62 8.89 -28.09
N ALA A 111 -1.75 9.02 -29.41
CA ALA A 111 -1.04 9.99 -30.25
C ALA A 111 -1.28 11.50 -29.94
N ALA A 112 -1.99 11.86 -28.86
CA ALA A 112 -2.31 13.24 -28.53
C ALA A 112 -1.23 13.98 -27.74
N PHE A 113 -0.44 13.29 -26.91
CA PHE A 113 0.54 13.97 -26.05
C PHE A 113 1.91 14.10 -26.73
N ARG A 114 2.54 15.27 -26.62
CA ARG A 114 3.78 15.60 -27.36
C ARG A 114 4.84 16.20 -26.44
N PRO A 115 6.09 15.68 -26.48
CA PRO A 115 7.22 16.25 -25.73
C PRO A 115 7.53 17.72 -26.00
N GLY A 116 7.18 18.23 -27.19
CA GLY A 116 7.44 19.61 -27.58
C GLY A 116 6.34 20.62 -27.19
N GLU A 117 5.20 20.15 -26.72
CA GLU A 117 4.08 21.03 -26.37
C GLU A 117 4.19 21.49 -24.90
N PRO A 118 3.74 22.70 -24.56
CA PRO A 118 3.70 23.17 -23.17
C PRO A 118 3.01 22.18 -22.24
N GLY A 119 3.43 22.17 -20.97
CA GLY A 119 2.83 21.28 -19.96
C GLY A 119 3.17 19.80 -20.11
N TRP A 120 4.07 19.44 -21.04
CA TRP A 120 4.51 18.05 -21.22
C TRP A 120 5.02 17.45 -19.91
N HIS A 121 4.60 16.23 -19.66
CA HIS A 121 5.16 15.34 -18.65
C HIS A 121 5.01 13.88 -19.08
N ASP A 122 6.00 13.07 -18.69
CA ASP A 122 6.01 11.61 -18.78
C ASP A 122 6.70 11.11 -17.52
N TYR A 123 5.95 10.42 -16.66
CA TYR A 123 6.49 9.84 -15.45
C TYR A 123 6.08 8.38 -15.32
N GLN A 124 6.88 7.63 -14.58
CA GLN A 124 6.61 6.23 -14.27
C GLN A 124 6.71 5.99 -12.77
N ALA A 125 5.88 5.08 -12.27
CA ALA A 125 5.92 4.55 -10.92
C ALA A 125 5.89 3.00 -10.98
N GLY A 126 6.61 2.35 -10.07
CA GLY A 126 6.76 0.90 -10.05
C GLY A 126 7.84 0.35 -11.00
N PRO A 127 7.89 -0.99 -11.18
CA PRO A 127 6.93 -1.97 -10.70
C PRO A 127 6.89 -2.09 -9.18
N ASN A 128 5.70 -1.95 -8.59
CA ASN A 128 5.47 -2.07 -7.16
C ASN A 128 4.90 -3.45 -6.84
N LEU A 129 5.56 -4.21 -5.97
CA LEU A 129 5.06 -5.49 -5.49
C LEU A 129 3.84 -5.27 -4.59
N VAL A 130 2.70 -5.85 -4.98
CA VAL A 130 1.42 -5.67 -4.29
C VAL A 130 0.85 -6.95 -3.69
N CYS A 131 1.29 -8.12 -4.19
CA CYS A 131 1.07 -9.41 -3.55
C CYS A 131 2.26 -10.34 -3.84
N ALA A 132 2.87 -10.92 -2.81
CA ALA A 132 4.03 -11.80 -2.96
C ALA A 132 3.70 -13.20 -3.51
N GLY A 133 2.41 -13.57 -3.56
CA GLY A 133 1.91 -14.86 -4.00
C GLY A 133 0.65 -15.24 -3.24
N GLY A 134 -0.10 -16.23 -3.74
CA GLY A 134 -1.33 -16.71 -3.10
C GLY A 134 -2.59 -15.88 -3.38
N CYS A 135 -2.46 -14.70 -4.01
CA CYS A 135 -3.61 -13.93 -4.49
C CYS A 135 -4.11 -14.46 -5.83
N SER A 136 -5.42 -14.66 -5.96
CA SER A 136 -6.03 -15.05 -7.24
C SER A 136 -6.08 -13.87 -8.21
N ARG A 137 -6.30 -14.13 -9.51
CA ARG A 137 -6.47 -13.07 -10.51
C ARG A 137 -7.68 -12.20 -10.18
N GLU A 138 -8.79 -12.82 -9.80
CA GLU A 138 -10.05 -12.15 -9.49
C GLU A 138 -9.91 -11.23 -8.27
N GLU A 139 -9.24 -11.71 -7.23
CA GLU A 139 -8.89 -10.89 -6.07
C GLU A 139 -8.05 -9.67 -6.48
N MET A 140 -7.01 -9.89 -7.28
CA MET A 140 -6.12 -8.79 -7.67
C MET A 140 -6.80 -7.77 -8.58
N VAL A 141 -7.71 -8.19 -9.46
CA VAL A 141 -8.52 -7.28 -10.27
C VAL A 141 -9.46 -6.44 -9.40
N ASP A 142 -10.13 -7.04 -8.40
CA ASP A 142 -10.97 -6.31 -7.45
C ASP A 142 -10.16 -5.27 -6.66
N GLN A 143 -9.02 -5.68 -6.09
CA GLN A 143 -8.13 -4.78 -5.34
C GLN A 143 -7.59 -3.66 -6.25
N PHE A 144 -7.17 -4.00 -7.46
CA PHE A 144 -6.63 -3.02 -8.40
C PHE A 144 -7.66 -1.97 -8.81
N ALA A 145 -8.93 -2.36 -9.00
CA ALA A 145 -10.01 -1.42 -9.26
C ALA A 145 -10.22 -0.43 -8.11
N ARG A 146 -10.29 -0.93 -6.86
CA ARG A 146 -10.49 -0.12 -5.64
C ARG A 146 -9.39 0.90 -5.37
N PHE A 147 -8.16 0.54 -5.71
CA PHE A 147 -6.97 1.39 -5.50
C PHE A 147 -6.47 2.00 -6.80
N SER A 148 -7.33 2.19 -7.81
CA SER A 148 -6.91 2.74 -9.12
C SER A 148 -6.79 4.27 -9.12
N LEU A 149 -7.42 4.97 -8.17
CA LEU A 149 -7.52 6.43 -8.11
C LEU A 149 -7.00 7.00 -6.78
N PRO A 150 -6.17 8.05 -6.78
CA PRO A 150 -5.80 8.75 -5.56
C PRO A 150 -7.01 9.36 -4.84
N GLY A 151 -7.13 9.09 -3.53
CA GLY A 151 -8.19 9.63 -2.68
C GLY A 151 -9.57 8.98 -2.86
N ALA A 152 -9.71 7.93 -3.68
CA ALA A 152 -10.94 7.16 -3.75
C ALA A 152 -11.10 6.28 -2.50
N ASP A 153 -12.34 6.11 -2.04
CA ASP A 153 -12.68 5.14 -1.01
C ASP A 153 -12.51 3.71 -1.54
N PRO A 154 -11.68 2.85 -0.93
CA PRO A 154 -11.53 1.46 -1.35
C PRO A 154 -12.81 0.63 -1.31
N SER A 155 -13.88 1.09 -0.65
CA SER A 155 -15.19 0.43 -0.68
C SER A 155 -15.88 0.58 -2.04
N MET A 156 -15.55 1.63 -2.80
CA MET A 156 -16.11 1.94 -4.10
C MET A 156 -15.40 1.15 -5.21
N LEU A 157 -16.17 0.45 -6.03
CA LEU A 157 -15.64 -0.22 -7.22
C LEU A 157 -15.59 0.77 -8.38
N ILE A 158 -14.49 0.71 -9.13
CA ILE A 158 -14.29 1.53 -10.33
C ILE A 158 -14.83 0.78 -11.55
N GLU A 159 -15.68 1.46 -12.32
CA GLU A 159 -16.42 0.94 -13.46
C GLU A 159 -15.90 1.54 -14.77
N ASP A 160 -15.99 0.76 -15.85
CA ASP A 160 -15.59 1.21 -17.18
C ASP A 160 -16.48 2.36 -17.68
N GLY A 161 -15.85 3.39 -18.24
CA GLY A 161 -16.52 4.54 -18.83
C GLY A 161 -17.05 5.58 -17.83
N ALA A 162 -17.05 5.28 -16.54
CA ALA A 162 -17.55 6.14 -15.47
C ALA A 162 -16.63 7.35 -15.22
N THR A 163 -17.18 8.35 -14.50
CA THR A 163 -16.46 9.58 -14.13
C THR A 163 -16.37 9.68 -12.61
N TYR A 164 -15.17 9.96 -12.12
CA TYR A 164 -14.86 9.98 -10.70
C TYR A 164 -14.22 11.29 -10.28
N ARG A 165 -14.53 11.72 -9.05
CA ARG A 165 -13.91 12.87 -8.41
C ARG A 165 -12.57 12.47 -7.82
N VAL A 166 -11.52 13.22 -8.16
CA VAL A 166 -10.18 13.01 -7.61
C VAL A 166 -9.92 14.03 -6.51
N HIS A 167 -9.36 13.56 -5.40
CA HIS A 167 -8.92 14.39 -4.29
C HIS A 167 -7.43 14.15 -4.03
N ILE A 168 -6.72 15.17 -3.55
CA ILE A 168 -5.33 14.99 -3.12
C ILE A 168 -5.34 14.11 -1.86
N PRO A 169 -4.60 12.98 -1.84
CA PRO A 169 -4.49 12.14 -0.66
C PRO A 169 -4.11 12.96 0.58
N GLY A 170 -4.83 12.76 1.68
CA GLY A 170 -4.55 13.41 2.97
C GLY A 170 -5.10 14.83 3.17
N THR A 171 -5.68 15.48 2.15
CA THR A 171 -6.09 16.91 2.29
C THR A 171 -7.55 17.22 1.94
N ASP A 172 -8.40 16.21 1.67
CA ASP A 172 -9.80 16.34 1.19
C ASP A 172 -10.00 17.34 0.03
N ARG A 173 -8.92 17.77 -0.61
CA ARG A 173 -8.93 18.84 -1.61
C ARG A 173 -9.27 18.25 -2.96
N TYR A 174 -10.43 18.63 -3.48
CA TYR A 174 -10.88 18.28 -4.82
C TYR A 174 -9.97 18.90 -5.89
N VAL A 175 -9.54 18.07 -6.86
CA VAL A 175 -8.63 18.50 -7.95
C VAL A 175 -9.24 18.33 -9.34
N GLY A 176 -10.46 17.82 -9.41
CA GLY A 176 -11.21 17.67 -10.65
C GLY A 176 -11.75 16.26 -10.84
N ASP A 177 -12.38 16.08 -12.00
CA ASP A 177 -12.92 14.81 -12.42
C ASP A 177 -11.97 14.11 -13.40
N ILE A 178 -12.08 12.78 -13.45
CA ILE A 178 -11.45 11.92 -14.44
C ILE A 178 -12.49 10.99 -15.06
N ARG A 179 -12.26 10.54 -16.28
CA ARG A 179 -12.99 9.45 -16.91
C ARG A 179 -12.12 8.20 -16.92
N THR A 180 -12.68 7.10 -16.45
CA THR A 180 -11.95 5.84 -16.37
C THR A 180 -12.31 4.93 -17.54
N ARG A 181 -11.33 4.18 -18.01
CA ARG A 181 -11.49 3.07 -18.95
C ARG A 181 -10.82 1.83 -18.37
N VAL A 182 -11.51 0.69 -18.41
CA VAL A 182 -11.03 -0.59 -17.89
C VAL A 182 -10.86 -1.55 -19.06
N GLU A 183 -9.66 -2.09 -19.22
CA GLU A 183 -9.31 -2.99 -20.31
C GLU A 183 -8.70 -4.30 -19.78
N ASN A 184 -8.55 -5.29 -20.68
CA ASN A 184 -7.88 -6.57 -20.40
C ASN A 184 -8.46 -7.29 -19.17
N ASP A 185 -9.79 -7.35 -19.08
CA ASP A 185 -10.54 -7.89 -17.94
C ASP A 185 -10.14 -7.27 -16.59
N GLY A 186 -9.84 -5.97 -16.58
CA GLY A 186 -9.44 -5.25 -15.37
C GLY A 186 -7.95 -5.29 -15.05
N LEU A 187 -7.11 -5.85 -15.91
CA LEU A 187 -5.65 -5.82 -15.73
C LEU A 187 -5.02 -4.48 -16.18
N THR A 188 -5.79 -3.64 -16.87
CA THR A 188 -5.35 -2.30 -17.28
C THR A 188 -6.45 -1.30 -16.97
N ILE A 189 -6.08 -0.22 -16.28
CA ILE A 189 -6.99 0.89 -15.98
C ILE A 189 -6.35 2.18 -16.48
N GLU A 190 -7.08 2.90 -17.32
CA GLU A 190 -6.71 4.21 -17.83
C GLU A 190 -7.62 5.27 -17.21
N ASN A 191 -7.00 6.33 -16.68
CA ASN A 191 -7.70 7.46 -16.07
C ASN A 191 -7.33 8.71 -16.83
N ARG A 192 -8.30 9.28 -17.56
CA ARG A 192 -8.11 10.50 -18.33
C ARG A 192 -8.75 11.68 -17.63
N THR A 193 -7.98 12.73 -17.40
CA THR A 193 -8.48 13.99 -16.83
C THR A 193 -9.50 14.65 -17.75
N VAL A 194 -10.59 15.17 -17.19
CA VAL A 194 -11.61 15.91 -17.95
C VAL A 194 -11.48 17.42 -17.72
N PRO A 195 -12.08 18.27 -18.59
CA PRO A 195 -11.98 19.72 -18.42
C PRO A 195 -12.40 20.17 -17.02
N GLY A 196 -11.57 21.01 -16.39
CA GLY A 196 -11.75 21.45 -14.99
C GLY A 196 -10.84 20.73 -13.99
N HIS A 197 -10.15 19.66 -14.39
CA HIS A 197 -9.11 19.05 -13.58
C HIS A 197 -7.82 19.89 -13.57
N ILE A 198 -7.12 20.00 -12.43
CA ILE A 198 -5.89 20.83 -12.34
C ILE A 198 -4.77 20.29 -13.23
N PHE A 199 -4.78 18.98 -13.48
CA PHE A 199 -3.89 18.28 -14.40
C PHE A 199 -4.56 18.02 -15.76
N PHE A 200 -5.48 18.91 -16.20
CA PHE A 200 -6.24 18.68 -17.43
C PHE A 200 -5.35 18.59 -18.68
N ASP A 201 -5.77 17.67 -19.54
CA ASP A 201 -5.06 17.05 -20.67
C ASP A 201 -3.89 16.14 -20.25
N GLY A 202 -4.10 15.43 -19.15
CA GLY A 202 -3.31 14.29 -18.70
C GLY A 202 -4.08 12.98 -18.67
N MET A 203 -3.33 11.88 -18.69
CA MET A 203 -3.78 10.50 -18.64
C MET A 203 -2.83 9.69 -17.77
N VAL A 204 -3.40 8.79 -16.97
CA VAL A 204 -2.64 7.82 -16.19
C VAL A 204 -3.07 6.41 -16.59
N THR A 205 -2.13 5.61 -17.07
CA THR A 205 -2.33 4.19 -17.34
C THR A 205 -1.67 3.37 -16.25
N ARG A 206 -2.44 2.45 -15.67
CA ARG A 206 -1.96 1.51 -14.67
C ARG A 206 -2.10 0.10 -15.21
N GLN A 207 -1.09 -0.73 -14.97
CA GLN A 207 -1.06 -2.10 -15.45
C GLN A 207 -0.72 -3.05 -14.29
N LEU A 208 -1.53 -4.08 -14.16
CA LEU A 208 -1.36 -5.17 -13.22
C LEU A 208 -0.73 -6.37 -13.95
N THR A 209 0.38 -6.90 -13.41
CA THR A 209 1.13 -8.01 -14.02
C THR A 209 1.41 -9.10 -13.00
N GLN A 210 1.28 -10.36 -13.42
CA GLN A 210 1.62 -11.53 -12.60
C GLN A 210 2.91 -12.17 -13.10
N THR A 211 3.84 -12.47 -12.19
CA THR A 211 5.06 -13.22 -12.47
C THR A 211 4.82 -14.73 -12.40
N ARG A 212 5.77 -15.53 -12.89
CA ARG A 212 5.63 -17.00 -12.98
C ARG A 212 5.53 -17.69 -11.61
N ASP A 213 6.06 -17.08 -10.57
CA ASP A 213 5.97 -17.51 -9.17
C ASP A 213 4.64 -17.08 -8.51
N GLY A 214 3.77 -16.40 -9.23
CA GLY A 214 2.45 -15.99 -8.76
C GLY A 214 2.41 -14.65 -8.04
N ALA A 215 3.54 -13.94 -7.91
CA ALA A 215 3.57 -12.58 -7.37
C ALA A 215 2.94 -11.58 -8.34
N TRP A 216 2.37 -10.50 -7.80
CA TRP A 216 1.67 -9.46 -8.55
C TRP A 216 2.34 -8.10 -8.37
N TYR A 217 2.47 -7.39 -9.49
CA TYR A 217 3.10 -6.06 -9.55
C TYR A 217 2.18 -5.07 -10.27
N VAL A 218 2.23 -3.81 -9.83
CA VAL A 218 1.60 -2.68 -10.52
C VAL A 218 2.66 -1.76 -11.11
N THR A 219 2.48 -1.37 -12.36
CA THR A 219 3.20 -0.25 -12.98
C THR A 219 2.23 0.86 -13.30
N THR A 220 2.67 2.11 -13.14
CA THR A 220 1.87 3.29 -13.47
C THR A 220 2.68 4.18 -14.41
N ARG A 221 2.05 4.69 -15.46
CA ARG A 221 2.62 5.72 -16.33
C ARG A 221 1.65 6.89 -16.45
N GLY A 222 2.14 8.09 -16.18
CA GLY A 222 1.38 9.33 -16.40
C GLY A 222 1.95 10.09 -17.58
N LEU A 223 1.08 10.50 -18.50
CA LEU A 223 1.39 11.24 -19.71
C LEU A 223 0.45 12.42 -19.85
N GLY A 224 0.92 13.56 -20.33
CA GLY A 224 0.03 14.67 -20.63
C GLY A 224 0.71 15.95 -21.03
N ASN A 225 -0.11 16.90 -21.47
CA ASN A 225 0.27 18.27 -21.79
C ASN A 225 -0.59 19.23 -20.96
N ASN A 226 -0.29 19.31 -19.64
CA ASN A 226 -1.09 20.09 -18.70
C ASN A 226 -1.30 21.51 -19.21
N VAL A 227 -2.57 21.92 -19.34
CA VAL A 227 -2.92 23.26 -19.83
C VAL A 227 -2.50 24.37 -18.87
N GLU A 228 -2.39 24.05 -17.58
CA GLU A 228 -2.01 24.99 -16.53
C GLU A 228 -0.47 25.10 -16.45
N PRO A 229 0.12 26.28 -16.72
CA PRO A 229 1.57 26.43 -16.77
C PRO A 229 2.26 26.09 -15.44
N GLY A 230 3.26 25.22 -15.48
CA GLY A 230 4.07 24.84 -14.31
C GLY A 230 3.54 23.64 -13.51
N ILE A 231 2.27 23.25 -13.70
CA ILE A 231 1.68 22.08 -13.05
C ILE A 231 2.33 20.77 -13.53
N ASN A 232 2.90 20.76 -14.73
CA ASN A 232 3.66 19.62 -15.25
C ASN A 232 4.89 19.25 -14.40
N ILE A 233 5.55 20.24 -13.77
CA ILE A 233 6.68 19.99 -12.86
C ILE A 233 6.19 19.29 -11.59
N VAL A 234 5.07 19.76 -11.05
CA VAL A 234 4.42 19.12 -9.89
C VAL A 234 4.03 17.69 -10.24
N ASN A 235 3.44 17.47 -11.41
CA ASN A 235 3.00 16.13 -11.81
C ASN A 235 4.17 15.14 -11.99
N GLN A 236 5.29 15.58 -12.58
CA GLN A 236 6.48 14.73 -12.71
C GLN A 236 7.10 14.34 -11.37
N LEU A 237 7.02 15.23 -10.37
CA LEU A 237 7.59 14.99 -9.06
C LEU A 237 6.67 14.19 -8.16
N VAL A 238 5.41 14.60 -8.07
CA VAL A 238 4.44 14.11 -7.10
C VAL A 238 3.70 12.87 -7.63
N GLY A 239 3.52 12.76 -8.94
CA GLY A 239 2.85 11.62 -9.57
C GLY A 239 3.41 10.27 -9.13
N PRO A 240 4.72 9.99 -9.30
CA PRO A 240 5.32 8.74 -8.87
C PRO A 240 5.13 8.44 -7.37
N GLU A 241 5.27 9.45 -6.51
CA GLU A 241 5.14 9.29 -5.06
C GLU A 241 3.70 8.94 -4.65
N VAL A 242 2.72 9.64 -5.21
CA VAL A 242 1.29 9.38 -4.97
C VAL A 242 0.91 7.96 -5.39
N PHE A 243 1.36 7.50 -6.55
CA PHE A 243 1.01 6.16 -7.03
C PHE A 243 1.77 5.05 -6.29
N ASN A 244 3.03 5.28 -5.90
CA ASN A 244 3.75 4.34 -5.03
C ASN A 244 3.04 4.19 -3.68
N GLU A 245 2.55 5.29 -3.10
CA GLU A 245 1.79 5.24 -1.85
C GLU A 245 0.46 4.50 -2.01
N LEU A 246 -0.27 4.76 -3.10
CA LEU A 246 -1.52 4.07 -3.41
C LEU A 246 -1.32 2.56 -3.57
N ASP A 247 -0.21 2.13 -4.20
CA ASP A 247 0.16 0.71 -4.32
C ASP A 247 0.54 0.10 -2.96
N ARG A 248 1.20 0.85 -2.07
CA ARG A 248 1.44 0.42 -0.68
C ARG A 248 0.14 0.21 0.09
N GLN A 249 -0.84 1.10 -0.07
CA GLN A 249 -2.15 0.97 0.56
C GLN A 249 -2.91 -0.26 0.07
N MET A 250 -2.86 -0.52 -1.25
CA MET A 250 -3.44 -1.74 -1.83
C MET A 250 -2.80 -3.00 -1.23
N ARG A 251 -1.47 -3.05 -1.18
CA ARG A 251 -0.73 -4.16 -0.55
C ARG A 251 -1.14 -4.37 0.91
N ALA A 252 -1.14 -3.31 1.70
CA ALA A 252 -1.53 -3.36 3.10
C ALA A 252 -2.99 -3.84 3.27
N ASN A 253 -3.87 -3.53 2.31
CA ASN A 253 -5.24 -4.03 2.32
C ASN A 253 -5.29 -5.54 2.07
N ILE A 254 -4.60 -6.03 1.04
CA ILE A 254 -4.47 -7.46 0.72
C ILE A 254 -3.93 -8.24 1.93
N GLU A 255 -2.81 -7.78 2.51
CA GLU A 255 -2.17 -8.43 3.66
C GLU A 255 -3.11 -8.50 4.87
N ARG A 256 -3.93 -7.47 5.10
CA ARG A 256 -4.93 -7.45 6.17
C ARG A 256 -6.04 -8.48 5.94
N HIS A 257 -6.49 -8.67 4.70
CA HIS A 257 -7.52 -9.66 4.36
C HIS A 257 -6.98 -11.10 4.46
N HIS A 258 -5.74 -11.33 4.02
CA HIS A 258 -5.08 -12.64 4.10
C HIS A 258 -4.73 -13.03 5.55
N GLY A 259 -4.27 -12.07 6.37
CA GLY A 259 -3.94 -12.30 7.77
C GLY A 259 -5.15 -12.69 8.62
N LYS A 260 -6.34 -12.15 8.32
CA LYS A 260 -7.59 -12.53 9.00
C LYS A 260 -8.00 -13.96 8.69
N GLY A 261 -7.84 -14.43 7.45
CA GLY A 261 -8.18 -15.80 7.07
C GLY A 261 -7.39 -16.86 7.85
N ILE A 262 -6.11 -16.59 8.15
CA ILE A 262 -5.28 -17.49 8.96
C ILE A 262 -5.75 -17.55 10.41
N LEU A 263 -6.12 -16.41 11.01
CA LEU A 263 -6.61 -16.35 12.39
C LEU A 263 -8.00 -16.95 12.54
N ASP A 264 -8.90 -16.76 11.58
CA ASP A 264 -10.24 -17.37 11.61
C ASP A 264 -10.20 -18.89 11.44
N LEU A 265 -9.25 -19.41 10.66
CA LEU A 265 -9.00 -20.86 10.57
C LEU A 265 -8.41 -21.43 11.87
N ALA A 266 -7.58 -20.66 12.58
CA ALA A 266 -7.01 -21.08 13.87
C ALA A 266 -8.07 -21.07 14.98
N SER A 267 -8.93 -20.05 15.02
CA SER A 267 -10.02 -19.95 16.01
C SER A 267 -11.07 -21.05 15.84
N ASN A 268 -11.46 -21.37 14.61
CA ASN A 268 -12.41 -22.46 14.34
C ASN A 268 -11.85 -23.86 14.63
N ARG A 269 -10.52 -24.01 14.72
CA ARG A 269 -9.87 -25.28 15.07
C ARG A 269 -9.84 -25.55 16.57
N MET A 270 -9.92 -24.50 17.41
CA MET A 270 -9.89 -24.65 18.87
C MET A 270 -11.26 -24.97 19.49
N ASP A 271 -12.36 -24.77 18.75
CA ASP A 271 -13.71 -25.19 19.17
C ASP A 271 -14.06 -26.65 18.79
N GLY A 272 -13.07 -27.43 18.34
CA GLY A 272 -13.19 -28.87 18.04
C GLY A 272 -13.36 -29.79 19.26
N GLY A 273 -14.05 -29.34 20.30
CA GLY A 273 -14.11 -29.98 21.61
C GLY A 273 -15.51 -30.27 22.15
N ARG A 274 -16.54 -30.46 21.31
CA ARG A 274 -17.78 -31.23 21.60
C ARG A 274 -18.75 -31.12 20.42
N ARG A 275 -18.68 -32.07 19.48
CA ARG A 275 -19.86 -32.36 18.65
C ARG A 275 -20.83 -33.16 19.52
N PRO A 276 -22.02 -32.65 19.87
CA PRO A 276 -23.05 -33.51 20.43
C PRO A 276 -23.37 -34.56 19.36
N CYS A 277 -23.36 -35.84 19.77
CA CYS A 277 -23.84 -36.94 18.95
C CYS A 277 -25.29 -36.65 18.57
N GLN A 278 -25.52 -36.13 17.36
CA GLN A 278 -26.84 -36.13 16.77
C GLN A 278 -27.20 -37.60 16.49
N ARG A 279 -28.03 -38.16 17.37
CA ARG A 279 -28.73 -39.41 17.13
C ARG A 279 -29.57 -39.20 15.86
N ASN A 280 -29.25 -39.96 14.82
CA ASN A 280 -30.13 -40.18 13.69
C ASN A 280 -31.45 -40.76 14.21
N ALA A 281 -32.49 -39.93 14.28
CA ALA A 281 -33.86 -40.39 14.43
C ALA A 281 -34.36 -40.77 13.02
N ALA A 282 -34.30 -42.06 12.73
CA ALA A 282 -35.02 -42.66 11.62
C ALA A 282 -36.53 -42.64 11.91
N LEU A 283 -37.26 -41.78 11.22
CA LEU A 283 -38.71 -41.80 11.03
C LEU A 283 -38.94 -41.13 9.68
N GLY A 284 -39.62 -41.67 8.69
CA GLY A 284 -40.44 -42.84 8.58
C GLY A 284 -41.17 -42.64 7.25
N GLU A 285 -40.97 -43.60 6.35
CA GLU A 285 -41.64 -43.73 5.07
C GLU A 285 -43.16 -43.73 5.29
N ARG A 286 -43.89 -42.86 4.60
CA ARG A 286 -45.32 -43.05 4.33
C ARG A 286 -45.64 -42.62 2.92
N ASP A 287 -45.89 -43.64 2.11
CA ASP A 287 -46.80 -43.60 0.97
C ASP A 287 -48.10 -42.88 1.34
N GLU A 288 -48.58 -42.00 0.47
CA GLU A 288 -50.02 -41.85 0.31
C GLU A 288 -50.40 -41.52 -1.13
N VAL A 289 -51.11 -42.50 -1.69
CA VAL A 289 -51.91 -42.56 -2.90
C VAL A 289 -52.88 -41.36 -3.00
N ARG A 290 -52.83 -40.63 -4.12
CA ARG A 290 -53.97 -40.39 -5.03
C ARG A 290 -53.59 -39.55 -6.26
#